data_AF-A0A2N4T3P7-F1
#
_entry.id   AF-A0A2N4T3P7-F1
#
_cell.length_a   1.000
_cell.length_b   1.000
_cell.length_c   1.000
_cell.angle_alpha   90.00
_cell.angle_beta   90.00
_cell.angle_gamma   90.00
#
_symmetry.space_group_name_H-M   'P 1'
#
loop_
_entity.id
_entity.type
_entity.pdbx_description
1 polymer ?
#
loop_
_entity_poly.entity_id
_entity_poly.type
_entity_poly.pdbx_seq_one_letter_code
_entity_poly.pdbx_strand_id
1 'polypeptide(L)' 'MQEETDPVRFTVQGQEFTVRARAGEPGVYDYFWTNHPEGYGFTSAGNPSHPVSREEMERDIISFLAEINPETGFLD' A
#
# COMPACT_ATOMS: atom_id res chain seq x y z
N MET A 1 -13.66 16.22 12.38
CA MET A 1 -12.52 16.75 11.59
C MET A 1 -11.80 15.50 11.11
N GLN A 2 -12.08 15.03 9.90
CA GLN A 2 -11.36 13.87 9.38
C GLN A 2 -10.06 14.42 8.81
N GLU A 3 -8.94 14.09 9.44
CA GLU A 3 -7.64 14.16 8.76
C GLU A 3 -7.68 13.08 7.67
N GLU A 4 -8.30 13.41 6.54
CA GLU A 4 -8.00 12.77 5.27
C GLU A 4 -6.52 13.05 5.01
N THR A 5 -5.67 12.17 5.53
CA THR A 5 -4.24 12.21 5.27
C THR A 5 -4.09 12.10 3.76
N ASP A 6 -3.43 13.09 3.16
CA ASP A 6 -3.28 13.13 1.70
C ASP A 6 -2.77 11.79 1.17
N PRO A 7 -3.37 11.25 0.09
CA PRO A 7 -2.94 10.00 -0.49
C PRO A 7 -1.47 10.07 -0.90
N VAL A 8 -0.65 9.19 -0.34
CA VAL A 8 0.77 9.11 -0.65
C VAL A 8 0.97 8.24 -1.89
N ARG A 9 1.67 8.74 -2.89
CA ARG A 9 1.96 7.99 -4.12
C ARG A 9 3.36 7.39 -4.08
N PHE A 10 3.45 6.15 -4.51
CA PHE A 10 4.69 5.40 -4.61
C PHE A 10 4.85 4.83 -6.02
N THR A 11 6.08 4.80 -6.49
CA THR A 11 6.46 4.11 -7.73
C THR A 11 7.59 3.16 -7.39
N VAL A 12 7.29 1.86 -7.38
CA VAL A 12 8.22 0.80 -6.97
C VAL A 12 8.33 -0.19 -8.11
N GLN A 13 9.54 -0.40 -8.64
CA GLN A 13 9.77 -1.31 -9.79
C GLN A 13 8.88 -1.01 -11.01
N GLY A 14 8.56 0.27 -11.26
CA GLY A 14 7.66 0.69 -12.35
C GLY A 14 6.16 0.48 -12.07
N GLN A 15 5.81 -0.05 -10.89
CA GLN A 15 4.44 -0.20 -10.42
C GLN A 15 4.04 1.01 -9.58
N GLU A 16 2.84 1.53 -9.82
CA GLU A 16 2.34 2.71 -9.12
C GLU A 16 1.32 2.30 -8.05
N PHE A 17 1.55 2.79 -6.83
CA PHE A 17 0.69 2.57 -5.68
C PHE A 17 0.24 3.89 -5.07
N THR A 18 -1.02 3.94 -4.65
CA THR A 18 -1.57 5.02 -3.84
C THR A 18 -1.90 4.48 -2.46
N VAL A 19 -1.25 5.01 -1.43
CA VAL A 19 -1.44 4.60 -0.04
C VAL A 19 -2.31 5.64 0.66
N ARG A 20 -3.32 5.16 1.38
CA ARG A 20 -4.25 6.01 2.15
C ARG A 20 -4.41 5.44 3.54
N ALA A 21 -4.36 6.30 4.56
CA ALA A 21 -4.77 5.88 5.88
C ALA A 21 -6.27 5.59 5.88
N ARG A 22 -6.67 4.51 6.54
CA ARG A 22 -8.06 4.07 6.58
C ARG A 22 -8.84 4.89 7.59
N ALA A 23 -9.91 5.53 7.13
CA ALA A 23 -10.73 6.40 7.98
C ALA A 23 -11.34 5.59 9.14
N GLY A 24 -11.10 6.04 10.38
CA GLY A 24 -11.59 5.39 11.59
C GLY A 24 -10.70 4.25 12.12
N GLU A 25 -9.65 3.87 11.40
CA GLU A 25 -8.72 2.80 11.79
C GLU A 25 -7.27 3.32 11.84
N PRO A 26 -6.86 3.94 12.97
CA PRO A 26 -5.53 4.51 13.08
C PRO A 26 -4.45 3.41 12.98
N GLY A 27 -3.43 3.67 12.15
CA GLY A 27 -2.36 2.71 11.87
C GLY A 27 -2.69 1.72 10.75
N VAL A 28 -3.89 1.74 10.18
CA VAL A 28 -4.26 0.93 9.01
C VAL A 28 -4.14 1.75 7.74
N TYR A 29 -3.49 1.17 6.73
CA TYR A 29 -3.24 1.81 5.44
C TYR A 29 -3.70 0.90 4.30
N ASP A 30 -4.48 1.47 3.39
CA ASP A 30 -4.93 0.81 2.16
C ASP A 30 -3.98 1.21 1.01
N TYR A 31 -3.42 0.21 0.34
CA TYR A 31 -2.48 0.33 -0.77
C TYR A 31 -3.20 -0.04 -2.06
N PHE A 32 -3.43 0.95 -2.93
CA PHE A 32 -4.11 0.79 -4.19
C PHE A 32 -3.10 0.73 -5.34
N TRP A 33 -3.02 -0.39 -6.06
CA TRP A 33 -2.17 -0.55 -7.24
C TRP A 33 -2.85 0.08 -8.46
N THR A 34 -2.48 1.32 -8.76
CA THR A 34 -3.22 2.15 -9.73
C THR A 34 -2.91 1.83 -11.18
N ASN A 35 -1.74 1.26 -11.46
CA ASN A 35 -1.33 0.88 -12.82
C ASN A 35 -1.52 -0.61 -13.12
N HIS A 36 -2.16 -1.37 -12.21
CA HIS A 36 -2.53 -2.76 -12.49
C HIS A 36 -3.86 -2.80 -13.28
N PRO A 37 -3.97 -3.61 -14.36
CA PRO A 37 -5.15 -3.62 -15.24
C PRO A 37 -6.45 -3.97 -14.51
N GLU A 38 -6.39 -4.76 -13.44
CA GLU A 38 -7.56 -5.17 -12.66
C GLU A 38 -7.85 -4.28 -11.43
N GLY A 39 -7.03 -3.27 -11.16
CA GLY A 39 -7.24 -2.36 -10.02
C GLY A 39 -7.12 -3.07 -8.67
N TYR A 40 -5.99 -3.75 -8.45
CA TYR A 40 -5.74 -4.54 -7.24
C TYR A 40 -5.13 -3.70 -6.10
N GLY A 41 -4.98 -4.30 -4.92
CA GLY A 41 -4.41 -3.64 -3.76
C GLY A 41 -4.35 -4.55 -2.54
N PHE A 42 -3.79 -4.04 -1.45
CA PHE A 42 -3.76 -4.73 -0.17
C PHE A 42 -3.90 -3.72 0.98
N THR A 43 -4.25 -4.22 2.16
CA THR A 43 -4.32 -3.40 3.37
C THR A 43 -3.24 -3.89 4.33
N SER A 44 -2.44 -2.96 4.86
CA SER A 44 -1.46 -3.26 5.91
C SER A 44 -1.89 -2.57 7.20
N ALA A 45 -1.84 -3.32 8.31
CA ALA A 45 -2.12 -2.81 9.64
C ALA A 45 -0.80 -2.68 10.41
N GLY A 46 -0.38 -1.44 10.64
CA GLY A 46 0.78 -1.11 11.47
C GLY A 46 0.40 -0.87 12.92
N ASN A 47 1.39 -0.43 13.69
CA ASN A 47 1.19 -0.06 15.08
C ASN A 47 0.40 1.27 15.16
N PRO A 48 -0.78 1.32 15.82
CA PRO A 48 -1.58 2.54 15.90
C PRO A 48 -0.87 3.70 16.63
N SER A 49 0.11 3.37 17.49
CA SER A 49 0.92 4.35 18.22
C SER A 49 2.09 4.93 17.42
N HIS A 50 2.47 4.29 16.31
CA HIS A 50 3.59 4.74 15.46
C HIS A 50 3.14 4.73 14.00
N PRO A 51 2.83 5.90 13.41
CA PRO A 51 2.46 5.97 12.01
C PRO A 51 3.56 5.35 11.15
N VAL A 52 3.16 4.53 10.18
CA VAL A 52 4.09 3.84 9.28
C VAL A 52 4.85 4.89 8.48
N SER A 53 6.18 4.83 8.51
CA SER A 53 7.04 5.73 7.75
C SER A 53 6.95 5.45 6.26
N ARG A 54 7.28 6.44 5.43
CA ARG A 54 7.32 6.27 3.96
C ARG A 54 8.21 5.09 3.52
N GLU A 55 9.34 4.90 4.20
CA GLU A 55 10.28 3.80 3.94
C GLU A 55 9.64 2.43 4.25
N GLU A 56 8.89 2.34 5.35
CA GLU A 56 8.17 1.11 5.72
C GLU A 56 7.05 0.82 4.72
N MET A 57 6.28 1.83 4.30
CA MET A 57 5.28 1.66 3.23
C MET A 57 5.89 1.13 1.93
N GLU A 58 7.08 1.61 1.56
CA GLU A 58 7.80 1.11 0.40
C GLU A 58 8.26 -0.33 0.59
N ARG A 59 8.71 -0.71 1.80
CA ARG A 59 9.05 -2.10 2.15
C ARG A 59 7.84 -3.03 2.06
N ASP A 60 6.68 -2.62 2.56
CA ASP A 60 5.42 -3.36 2.41
C ASP A 60 5.11 -3.61 0.92
N ILE A 61 5.23 -2.58 0.07
CA ILE A 61 5.01 -2.72 -1.39
C ILE A 61 6.01 -3.68 -2.01
N ILE A 62 7.29 -3.59 -1.66
CA ILE A 62 8.34 -4.50 -2.18
C ILE A 62 8.06 -5.95 -1.75
N SER A 63 7.68 -6.17 -0.48
CA SER A 63 7.33 -7.49 0.03
C SER A 63 6.14 -8.07 -0.72
N PHE A 64 5.08 -7.29 -0.85
CA PHE A 64 3.89 -7.68 -1.59
C PHE A 64 4.23 -8.04 -3.06
N LEU A 65 5.00 -7.20 -3.76
CA LEU A 65 5.43 -7.48 -5.13
C LEU A 65 6.33 -8.72 -5.24
N ALA A 66 7.08 -9.07 -4.19
CA ALA A 66 7.91 -10.28 -4.16
C ALA A 66 7.07 -11.56 -3.94
N GLU A 67 5.91 -11.44 -3.31
CA GLU A 67 4.94 -12.54 -3.16
C GLU A 67 4.08 -12.70 -4.42
N ILE A 68 3.94 -11.66 -5.24
CA ILE A 68 3.26 -11.74 -6.53
C ILE A 68 4.11 -12.57 -7.50
N ASN A 69 3.49 -13.62 -8.05
CA ASN A 69 4.11 -14.41 -9.10
C ASN A 69 4.26 -13.55 -10.37
N PRO A 70 5.48 -13.35 -10.90
CA PRO A 70 5.72 -12.46 -12.04
C PRO A 70 5.14 -13.00 -13.35
N GLU A 71 4.83 -14.30 -13.44
CA GLU A 71 4.22 -14.90 -14.62
C GLU A 71 2.70 -14.72 -14.66
N THR A 72 2.05 -14.67 -13.49
CA THR A 72 0.58 -14.60 -13.40
C THR A 72 0.06 -13.25 -12.93
N GLY A 73 0.85 -12.48 -12.17
CA GLY A 73 0.42 -11.25 -11.52
C GLY A 73 -0.40 -11.46 -10.24
N PHE A 74 -0.46 -12.68 -9.71
CA PHE A 74 -1.24 -13.05 -8.52
C PHE A 74 -0.36 -13.64 -7.40
N LEU A 75 -0.85 -13.58 -6.15
CA LEU A 75 -0.26 -14.28 -4.99
C LEU A 75 -0.43 -15.81 -5.18
N ASP A 76 0.64 -16.58 -5.01
CA ASP A 76 0.63 -18.06 -4.99
C ASP A 76 0.33 -18.61 -3.58
#